data_AF-A0A1S7FQK7-F1
#
_entry.id   AF-A0A1S7FQK7-F1
#
_cell.length_a   1.000
_cell.length_b   1.000
_cell.length_c   1.000
_cell.angle_alpha   90.00
_cell.angle_beta   90.00
_cell.angle_gamma   90.00
#
_symmetry.space_group_name_H-M   'P 1'
#
loop_
_entity.id
_entity.type
_entity.pdbx_description
1 polymer ?
#
loop_
_entity_poly.entity_id
_entity_poly.type
_entity_poly.pdbx_seq_one_letter_code
_entity_poly.pdbx_strand_id
1 'polypeptide(L)'
;MILEIYKSWVIVLVLHECVHIFFVVLFRGKIDRVVIGNFFHINVKKLAISPIIINCSVSFEEDKNWNLFKKSLILMMPAAVNIIMGMFVGYDFIFIKVFSTFIGISSILPIPYLETDGYLMFKEVQQVFHEKK
;
A
#
# COMPACT_ATOMS: atom_id res chain seq x y z
N MET A 1 12.78 22.85 -4.84
CA MET A 1 12.21 22.05 -5.94
C MET A 1 12.48 20.55 -5.84
N ILE A 2 13.66 20.01 -6.20
CA ILE A 2 13.89 18.53 -6.17
C ILE A 2 13.66 17.93 -4.78
N LEU A 3 14.14 18.61 -3.73
CA LEU A 3 13.92 18.19 -2.35
C LEU A 3 12.44 18.22 -1.93
N GLU A 4 11.65 19.16 -2.43
CA GLU A 4 10.22 19.29 -2.12
C GLU A 4 9.39 18.21 -2.82
N ILE A 5 9.75 17.90 -4.06
CA ILE A 5 9.19 16.78 -4.82
C ILE A 5 9.45 15.47 -4.07
N TYR A 6 10.71 15.24 -3.65
CA TYR A 6 11.07 14.05 -2.90
C TYR A 6 10.36 13.96 -1.55
N LYS A 7 10.30 15.06 -0.79
CA LYS A 7 9.55 15.12 0.48
C LYS A 7 8.07 14.79 0.27
N SER A 8 7.44 15.38 -0.76
CA SER A 8 6.03 15.14 -1.08
C SER A 8 5.78 13.67 -1.40
N TRP A 9 6.66 13.06 -2.22
CA TRP A 9 6.60 11.63 -2.54
C TRP A 9 6.67 10.76 -1.29
N VAL A 10 7.65 11.00 -0.41
CA VAL A 10 7.81 10.25 0.85
C VAL A 10 6.61 10.43 1.77
N ILE A 11 6.08 11.65 1.91
CA ILE A 11 4.91 11.92 2.74
C ILE A 11 3.70 11.11 2.26
N VAL A 12 3.44 11.07 0.96
CA VAL A 12 2.30 10.32 0.40
C VAL A 12 2.45 8.82 0.59
N LEU A 13 3.66 8.28 0.41
CA LEU A 13 3.93 6.87 0.67
C LEU A 13 3.77 6.51 2.15
N VAL A 14 4.31 7.33 3.06
CA VAL A 14 4.16 7.10 4.50
C VAL A 14 2.68 7.12 4.87
N LEU A 15 1.92 8.09 4.35
CA LEU A 15 0.48 8.18 4.61
C LEU A 15 -0.27 6.94 4.12
N HIS A 16 0.04 6.45 2.93
CA HIS A 16 -0.55 5.23 2.36
C HIS A 16 -0.40 4.04 3.33
N GLU A 17 0.82 3.81 3.80
CA GLU A 17 1.12 2.71 4.72
C GLU A 17 0.56 2.93 6.13
N CYS A 18 0.48 4.18 6.59
CA CYS A 18 -0.23 4.51 7.83
C CYS A 18 -1.71 4.11 7.76
N VAL A 19 -2.35 4.20 6.59
CA VAL A 19 -3.74 3.74 6.43
C VAL A 19 -3.81 2.21 6.52
N HIS A 20 -2.87 1.47 5.92
CA HIS A 20 -2.77 0.02 6.09
C HIS A 20 -2.70 -0.35 7.58
N ILE A 21 -1.74 0.24 8.30
CA ILE A 21 -1.53 0.04 9.74
C ILE A 21 -2.79 0.39 10.53
N PHE A 22 -3.45 1.50 10.21
CA PHE A 22 -4.67 1.92 10.88
C PHE A 22 -5.77 0.85 10.76
N PHE A 23 -6.02 0.31 9.58
CA PHE A 23 -7.04 -0.73 9.40
C PHE A 23 -6.66 -2.06 10.04
N VAL A 24 -5.38 -2.44 10.02
CA VAL A 24 -4.90 -3.63 10.74
C VAL A 24 -5.14 -3.49 12.23
N VAL A 25 -4.74 -2.36 12.83
CA VAL A 25 -4.97 -2.07 14.26
C VAL A 25 -6.46 -1.99 14.59
N LEU A 26 -7.27 -1.34 13.74
CA LEU A 26 -8.72 -1.23 13.89
C LEU A 26 -9.39 -2.61 13.98
N PHE A 27 -8.92 -3.57 13.19
CA PHE A 27 -9.41 -4.94 13.20
C PHE A 27 -8.69 -5.87 14.18
N ARG A 28 -7.85 -5.31 15.07
CA ARG A 28 -7.06 -6.02 16.08
C ARG A 28 -6.11 -7.06 15.48
N GLY A 29 -5.63 -6.81 14.27
CA GLY A 29 -4.59 -7.61 13.66
C GLY A 29 -3.22 -7.37 14.24
N LYS A 30 -2.36 -8.37 14.10
CA LYS A 30 -0.94 -8.24 14.39
C LYS A 30 -0.23 -7.76 13.13
N ILE A 31 0.68 -6.82 13.33
CA ILE A 31 1.57 -6.34 12.28
C ILE A 31 2.89 -7.08 12.46
N ASP A 32 3.19 -8.01 11.56
CA ASP A 32 4.41 -8.81 11.64
C ASP A 32 5.65 -7.97 11.40
N ARG A 33 5.61 -7.12 10.36
CA ARG A 33 6.72 -6.24 10.03
C ARG A 33 6.24 -5.02 9.24
N VAL A 34 6.61 -3.84 9.72
CA VAL A 34 6.55 -2.61 8.92
C VAL A 34 7.97 -2.32 8.44
N VAL A 35 8.21 -2.37 7.13
CA VAL A 35 9.51 -2.02 6.56
C VAL A 35 9.42 -0.63 5.94
N ILE A 36 10.05 0.34 6.58
CA ILE A 36 10.26 1.70 6.06
C ILE A 36 11.74 1.79 5.67
N GLY A 37 12.07 1.51 4.41
CA GLY A 37 13.49 1.50 4.03
C GLY A 37 13.80 1.37 2.54
N ASN A 38 14.93 1.96 2.17
CA ASN A 38 15.61 1.75 0.90
C ASN A 38 15.94 0.25 0.72
N PHE A 39 15.77 -0.27 -0.49
CA PHE A 39 16.08 -1.65 -0.86
C PHE A 39 17.54 -1.99 -0.52
N PHE A 40 17.77 -2.71 0.57
CA PHE A 40 18.97 -3.53 0.76
C PHE A 40 18.52 -4.91 1.28
N HIS A 41 18.01 -5.74 0.38
CA HIS A 41 18.22 -7.17 0.49
C HIS A 41 19.18 -7.59 -0.62
N ILE A 42 20.45 -7.76 -0.24
CA ILE A 42 21.51 -8.28 -1.10
C ILE A 42 21.25 -9.78 -1.27
N ASN A 43 20.90 -10.20 -2.48
CA ASN A 43 21.52 -11.39 -3.05
C ASN A 43 21.75 -11.18 -4.55
N VAL A 44 23.02 -10.83 -4.86
CA VAL A 44 23.74 -10.98 -6.12
C VAL A 44 23.16 -10.32 -7.40
N LYS A 45 23.85 -9.26 -7.84
CA LYS A 45 23.91 -8.70 -9.21
C LYS A 45 22.66 -7.99 -9.78
N LYS A 46 22.44 -6.74 -9.37
CA LYS A 46 22.22 -5.56 -10.25
C LYS A 46 21.74 -4.37 -9.40
N LEU A 47 22.51 -3.29 -9.39
CA LEU A 47 22.10 -2.00 -8.84
C LEU A 47 21.00 -1.40 -9.73
N ALA A 48 19.82 -1.18 -9.17
CA ALA A 48 18.85 -0.22 -9.67
C ALA A 48 18.40 0.63 -8.49
N ILE A 49 18.73 1.92 -8.53
CA ILE A 49 18.30 2.90 -7.54
C ILE A 49 16.80 3.14 -7.79
N SER A 50 15.94 2.57 -6.94
CA SER A 50 14.49 2.79 -6.96
C SER A 50 14.05 3.45 -5.64
N PRO A 51 13.23 4.51 -5.66
CA PRO A 51 12.99 5.36 -4.50
C PRO A 51 11.98 4.69 -3.56
N ILE A 52 12.45 4.25 -2.39
CA ILE A 52 11.66 3.90 -1.18
C ILE A 52 10.36 3.15 -1.49
N ILE A 53 10.41 1.82 -1.45
CA ILE A 53 9.23 0.99 -1.32
C ILE A 53 8.95 0.89 0.18
N ILE A 54 7.94 1.60 0.68
CA ILE A 54 7.41 1.32 2.00
C ILE A 54 6.44 0.16 1.82
N ASN A 55 6.64 -0.93 2.55
CA ASN A 55 5.81 -2.13 2.43
C ASN A 55 5.40 -2.57 3.83
N CYS A 56 4.10 -2.64 4.08
CA CYS A 56 3.51 -3.25 5.26
C CYS A 56 3.12 -4.70 4.94
N SER A 57 3.94 -5.66 5.37
CA SER A 57 3.59 -7.07 5.26
C SER A 57 2.70 -7.45 6.44
N VAL A 58 1.41 -7.64 6.18
CA VAL A 58 0.45 -8.15 7.16
C VAL A 58 0.38 -9.66 7.00
N SER A 59 0.75 -10.42 8.04
CA SER A 59 0.49 -11.86 8.07
C SER A 59 -0.90 -12.12 8.62
N PHE A 60 -1.71 -12.80 7.82
CA PHE A 60 -3.07 -13.17 8.18
C PHE A 60 -3.16 -14.54 8.88
N GLU A 61 -2.02 -15.17 9.21
CA GLU A 61 -1.98 -16.58 9.64
C GLU A 61 -2.41 -16.81 11.11
N GLU A 62 -2.40 -15.79 11.98
CA GLU A 62 -2.56 -16.04 13.43
C GLU A 62 -3.96 -15.84 14.02
N ASP A 63 -4.96 -15.32 13.29
CA ASP A 63 -6.31 -15.14 13.86
C ASP A 63 -7.45 -15.57 12.91
N LYS A 64 -8.23 -16.56 13.37
CA LYS A 64 -9.19 -17.38 12.59
C LYS A 64 -10.46 -16.66 12.05
N ASN A 65 -10.50 -15.33 11.88
CA ASN A 65 -11.71 -14.63 11.41
C ASN A 65 -11.46 -13.35 10.59
N TRP A 66 -10.46 -13.36 9.71
CA TRP A 66 -10.32 -12.35 8.66
C TRP A 66 -11.27 -12.65 7.50
N ASN A 67 -12.52 -12.17 7.59
CA ASN A 67 -13.44 -12.24 6.46
C ASN A 67 -12.92 -11.37 5.30
N LEU A 68 -13.35 -11.70 4.07
CA LEU A 68 -12.94 -10.98 2.86
C LEU A 68 -13.15 -9.47 3.01
N PHE A 69 -14.23 -9.03 3.66
CA PHE A 69 -14.52 -7.61 3.89
C PHE A 69 -13.41 -6.88 4.65
N LYS A 70 -12.91 -7.42 5.77
CA LYS A 70 -11.80 -6.81 6.52
C LYS A 70 -10.52 -6.76 5.70
N LYS A 71 -10.21 -7.84 4.97
CA LYS A 71 -9.04 -7.91 4.08
C LYS A 71 -9.13 -6.87 2.96
N SER A 72 -10.30 -6.73 2.34
CA SER A 72 -10.57 -5.69 1.33
C SER A 72 -10.33 -4.29 1.89
N LEU A 73 -10.78 -4.01 3.11
CA LEU A 73 -10.61 -2.70 3.71
C LEU A 73 -9.14 -2.40 4.02
N ILE A 74 -8.39 -3.37 4.55
CA ILE A 74 -6.95 -3.21 4.77
C ILE A 74 -6.26 -2.89 3.44
N LEU A 75 -6.49 -3.71 2.41
CA LEU A 75 -5.78 -3.58 1.13
C LEU A 75 -6.20 -2.34 0.33
N MET A 76 -7.50 -2.03 0.25
CA MET A 76 -8.00 -1.04 -0.71
C MET A 76 -8.19 0.37 -0.14
N MET A 77 -8.35 0.52 1.18
CA MET A 77 -8.57 1.85 1.77
C MET A 77 -7.38 2.81 1.64
N PRO A 78 -6.12 2.37 1.72
CA PRO A 78 -4.95 3.22 1.42
C PRO A 78 -5.01 3.87 0.04
N ALA A 79 -5.39 3.11 -0.98
CA ALA A 79 -5.59 3.63 -2.32
C ALA A 79 -6.75 4.62 -2.39
N ALA A 80 -7.88 4.31 -1.75
CA ALA A 80 -9.04 5.19 -1.70
C ALA A 80 -8.72 6.54 -1.00
N VAL A 81 -8.03 6.49 0.14
CA VAL A 81 -7.61 7.68 0.90
C VAL A 81 -6.66 8.53 0.05
N ASN A 82 -5.70 7.91 -0.65
CA ASN A 82 -4.79 8.64 -1.53
C ASN A 82 -5.52 9.29 -2.72
N ILE A 83 -6.50 8.63 -3.34
CA ILE A 83 -7.30 9.24 -4.41
C ILE A 83 -8.11 10.43 -3.87
N ILE A 84 -8.80 10.25 -2.74
CA ILE A 84 -9.58 11.31 -2.09
C ILE A 84 -8.65 12.50 -1.76
N MET A 85 -7.50 12.24 -1.16
CA MET A 85 -6.50 13.28 -0.88
C MET A 85 -6.06 13.98 -2.17
N GLY A 86 -5.77 13.24 -3.24
CA GLY A 86 -5.45 13.78 -4.56
C GLY A 86 -6.57 14.63 -5.17
N MET A 87 -7.83 14.42 -4.82
CA MET A 87 -8.93 15.25 -5.30
C MET A 87 -9.10 16.54 -4.47
N PHE A 88 -9.04 16.42 -3.15
CA PHE A 88 -9.42 17.50 -2.22
C PHE A 88 -8.28 18.41 -1.75
N VAL A 89 -7.02 17.97 -1.91
CA VAL A 89 -5.88 18.83 -1.56
C VAL A 89 -5.83 20.07 -2.48
N GLY A 90 -5.61 21.23 -1.86
CA GLY A 90 -5.54 22.53 -2.53
C GLY A 90 -4.38 22.62 -3.52
N TYR A 91 -4.46 23.58 -4.45
CA TYR A 91 -3.47 23.75 -5.52
C TYR A 91 -2.07 24.12 -5.01
N ASP A 92 -1.97 24.68 -3.80
CA ASP A 92 -0.70 25.01 -3.14
C ASP A 92 0.18 23.77 -2.87
N PHE A 93 -0.41 22.57 -2.90
CA PHE A 93 0.28 21.29 -2.67
C PHE A 93 0.24 20.39 -3.92
N ILE A 94 0.52 20.97 -5.09
CA ILE A 94 0.40 20.29 -6.40
C ILE A 94 1.14 18.94 -6.46
N PHE A 95 2.35 18.83 -5.88
CA PHE A 95 3.11 17.58 -5.90
C PHE A 95 2.44 16.48 -5.07
N ILE A 96 1.96 16.81 -3.88
CA ILE A 96 1.18 15.87 -3.05
C ILE A 96 -0.07 15.45 -3.82
N LYS A 97 -0.78 16.39 -4.44
CA LYS A 97 -1.98 16.10 -5.23
C LYS A 97 -1.74 15.06 -6.33
N VAL A 98 -0.71 15.31 -7.15
CA VAL A 98 -0.31 14.42 -8.25
C VAL A 98 0.14 13.06 -7.72
N PHE A 99 1.00 13.03 -6.70
CA PHE A 99 1.52 11.78 -6.15
C PHE A 99 0.46 10.95 -5.44
N SER A 100 -0.44 11.57 -4.67
CA SER A 100 -1.56 10.87 -4.03
C SER A 100 -2.47 10.24 -5.07
N THR A 101 -2.79 10.96 -6.14
CA THR A 101 -3.61 10.40 -7.23
C THR A 101 -2.89 9.25 -7.94
N PHE A 102 -1.61 9.45 -8.28
CA PHE A 102 -0.79 8.46 -8.97
C PHE A 102 -0.64 7.17 -8.15
N ILE A 103 -0.20 7.29 -6.90
CA ILE A 103 -0.04 6.14 -5.99
C ILE A 103 -1.38 5.44 -5.78
N GLY A 104 -2.45 6.20 -5.55
CA GLY A 104 -3.79 5.62 -5.36
C GLY A 104 -4.26 4.78 -6.56
N ILE A 105 -4.08 5.29 -7.79
CA ILE A 105 -4.43 4.52 -9.01
C ILE A 105 -3.51 3.31 -9.15
N SER A 106 -2.20 3.49 -8.99
CA SER A 106 -1.22 2.42 -9.14
C SER A 106 -1.43 1.27 -8.14
N SER A 107 -1.83 1.57 -6.90
CA SER A 107 -2.12 0.55 -5.89
C SER A 107 -3.35 -0.31 -6.24
N ILE A 108 -4.34 0.24 -6.95
CA ILE A 108 -5.57 -0.51 -7.34
C ILE A 108 -5.32 -1.47 -8.50
N LEU A 109 -4.37 -1.16 -9.39
CA LEU A 109 -4.10 -1.98 -10.56
C LEU A 109 -3.54 -3.34 -10.12
N PRO A 110 -4.12 -4.47 -10.54
CA PRO A 110 -3.64 -5.79 -10.14
C PRO A 110 -2.39 -6.18 -10.94
N ILE A 111 -1.23 -5.62 -10.58
CA ILE A 111 0.04 -5.84 -11.27
C ILE A 111 0.84 -6.93 -10.53
N PRO A 112 0.94 -8.17 -11.05
CA PRO A 112 1.51 -9.29 -10.32
C PRO A 112 2.97 -9.10 -9.89
N TYR A 113 3.79 -8.49 -10.74
CA TYR A 113 5.23 -8.33 -10.52
C TYR A 113 5.59 -7.27 -9.47
N LEU A 114 4.62 -6.43 -9.11
CA LEU A 114 4.80 -5.32 -8.16
C LEU A 114 4.10 -5.58 -6.83
N GLU A 115 3.40 -6.72 -6.68
CA GLU A 115 2.65 -7.08 -5.47
C GLU A 115 1.73 -5.95 -4.95
N THR A 116 1.15 -5.19 -5.88
CA THR A 116 0.20 -4.10 -5.59
C THR A 116 -0.97 -4.57 -4.73
N ASP A 117 -1.56 -3.68 -3.94
CA ASP A 117 -2.76 -3.96 -3.13
C ASP A 117 -3.88 -4.61 -3.95
N GLY A 118 -4.14 -4.12 -5.16
CA GLY A 118 -5.14 -4.66 -6.07
C GLY A 118 -4.86 -6.10 -6.50
N TYR A 119 -3.59 -6.47 -6.64
CA TYR A 119 -3.18 -7.85 -6.95
C TYR A 119 -3.33 -8.78 -5.74
N LEU A 120 -2.95 -8.32 -4.55
CA LEU A 120 -3.15 -9.06 -3.30
C LEU A 120 -4.65 -9.27 -3.04
N MET A 121 -5.46 -8.24 -3.26
CA MET A 121 -6.92 -8.32 -3.16
C MET A 121 -7.50 -9.31 -4.18
N PHE A 122 -6.99 -9.29 -5.42
CA PHE A 122 -7.41 -10.26 -6.44
C PHE A 122 -7.09 -11.70 -6.02
N LYS A 123 -5.91 -11.96 -5.44
CA LYS A 123 -5.56 -13.28 -4.89
C LYS A 123 -6.51 -13.72 -3.77
N GLU A 124 -6.81 -12.84 -2.84
CA GLU A 124 -7.71 -13.11 -1.72
C GLU A 124 -9.14 -13.45 -2.19
N VAL A 125 -9.63 -12.71 -3.19
CA VAL A 125 -10.90 -13.01 -3.84
C VAL A 125 -10.84 -14.40 -4.50
N GLN A 126 -9.81 -14.69 -5.29
CA GLN A 126 -9.68 -15.99 -5.96
C GLN A 126 -9.66 -17.17 -4.98
N GLN A 127 -8.96 -17.04 -3.85
CA GLN A 127 -8.89 -18.07 -2.81
C GLN A 127 -10.28 -18.32 -2.20
N VAL A 128 -10.99 -17.28 -1.78
CA VAL A 128 -12.34 -17.42 -1.20
C VAL A 128 -13.34 -18.06 -2.18
N PHE A 129 -13.24 -17.77 -3.47
CA PHE A 129 -14.10 -18.39 -4.48
C PHE A 129 -13.70 -19.83 -4.83
N HIS A 130 -12.42 -20.20 -4.72
CA HIS A 130 -11.97 -21.58 -4.91
C HIS A 130 -12.35 -22.47 -3.72
N GLU A 131 -12.23 -21.98 -2.49
CA GLU A 131 -12.59 -22.74 -1.27
C GLU A 131 -14.10 -22.98 -1.12
N LYS A 132 -14.94 -22.22 -1.85
CA LYS A 132 -16.40 -22.39 -1.87
C LYS A 132 -16.91 -23.42 -2.90
N LYS A 133 -16.04 -23.95 -3.76
CA LYS A 133 -16.37 -24.97 -4.76
C LYS A 133 -16.05 -26.37 -4.24
#